data_AF-Q23FC8-F1
#
_entry.id   AF-Q23FC8-F1
#
_cell.length_a   1.000
_cell.length_b   1.000
_cell.length_c   1.000
_cell.angle_alpha   90.00
_cell.angle_beta   90.00
_cell.angle_gamma   90.00
#
_symmetry.space_group_name_H-M   'P 1'
#
loop_
_entity.id
_entity.type
_entity.pdbx_description
1 polymer ?
#
loop_
_entity_poly.entity_id
_entity_poly.type
_entity_poly.pdbx_seq_one_letter_code
_entity_poly.pdbx_strand_id
1 'polypeptide(L)'
;MRVIAALLVIALVCQSAMAVTSKSQAKLMMEKINSKLEKSHLGRALKGMVTIATKLGYDYQDLYDAFAALKNQLLNNLDNENSLFETQTASHDSAVAQFNADISNYNGQINDAQAQLNDLNDSLNTYQQNLQDAQQALQDNTDALNAAEEALANAEALYQVATAEYSNADQVIGLAVEKLQEAQSHYDNADLGSFSFVQIKNTFVSFAQKVTEATKGMNAKHQLFVKPVVQAMMQVKNNTSQSSIQTAIKALQDLQAYFQKTFSDLTNEYVSFTQNVQSTIDGLNQIIDILQNQVIPGYEAQISSLQAQIQQVEDALALAQQNLQDAQNALDAENAQWENVVARHQALVDRINSEYDLVTQADRIVRNAQAQVNGSD
;
A
#
# COMPACT_ATOMS: atom_id res chain seq x y z
N MET A 1 -43.08 -91.54 -29.17
CA MET A 1 -41.70 -91.92 -28.83
C MET A 1 -40.64 -90.98 -29.45
N ARG A 2 -40.85 -89.65 -29.42
CA ARG A 2 -39.89 -88.63 -29.92
C ARG A 2 -39.47 -87.61 -28.85
N VAL A 3 -39.78 -87.88 -27.58
CA VAL A 3 -39.36 -87.06 -26.42
C VAL A 3 -38.31 -87.78 -25.56
N ILE A 4 -38.04 -89.06 -25.83
CA ILE A 4 -37.04 -89.87 -25.12
C ILE A 4 -35.63 -89.74 -25.75
N ALA A 5 -35.54 -89.42 -27.04
CA ALA A 5 -34.26 -89.20 -27.74
C ALA A 5 -33.57 -87.87 -27.34
N ALA A 6 -34.34 -86.84 -26.97
CA ALA A 6 -33.78 -85.54 -26.58
C ALA A 6 -33.19 -85.56 -25.14
N LEU A 7 -33.66 -86.46 -24.28
CA LEU A 7 -33.14 -86.65 -22.91
C LEU A 7 -31.98 -87.65 -22.86
N LEU A 8 -31.95 -88.63 -23.77
CA LEU A 8 -30.85 -89.61 -23.86
C LEU A 8 -29.57 -89.03 -24.47
N VAL A 9 -29.65 -88.06 -25.38
CA VAL A 9 -28.46 -87.40 -25.95
C VAL A 9 -27.80 -86.47 -24.92
N ILE A 10 -28.56 -85.84 -24.02
CA ILE A 10 -28.00 -85.04 -22.92
C ILE A 10 -27.34 -85.93 -21.84
N ALA A 11 -27.82 -87.17 -21.66
CA ALA A 11 -27.27 -88.14 -20.72
C ALA A 11 -26.06 -88.93 -21.28
N LEU A 12 -26.02 -89.25 -22.57
CA LEU A 12 -24.90 -89.98 -23.20
C LEU A 12 -23.67 -89.11 -23.44
N VAL A 13 -23.86 -87.82 -23.76
CA VAL A 13 -22.75 -86.84 -23.86
C VAL A 13 -22.06 -86.65 -22.51
N CYS A 14 -22.73 -86.97 -21.40
CA CYS A 14 -22.16 -86.91 -20.05
C CYS A 14 -21.30 -88.14 -19.68
N GLN A 15 -21.40 -89.29 -20.36
CA GLN A 15 -20.65 -90.50 -19.97
C GLN A 15 -19.25 -90.63 -20.59
N SER A 16 -19.01 -90.04 -21.75
CA SER A 16 -17.74 -90.17 -22.49
C SER A 16 -16.69 -89.09 -22.17
N ALA A 17 -17.01 -88.11 -21.32
CA ALA A 17 -16.04 -87.14 -20.78
C ALA A 17 -15.61 -87.44 -19.33
N MET A 18 -15.88 -88.64 -18.80
CA MET A 18 -15.66 -89.02 -17.40
C MET A 18 -14.53 -90.03 -17.21
N ALA A 19 -13.33 -89.70 -17.68
CA ALA A 19 -12.11 -90.21 -17.06
C ALA A 19 -11.31 -88.99 -16.59
N VAL A 20 -11.19 -88.84 -15.27
CA VAL A 20 -10.43 -87.77 -14.58
C VAL A 20 -11.20 -86.44 -14.34
N THR A 21 -12.28 -86.50 -13.56
CA THR A 21 -12.64 -85.56 -12.46
C THR A 21 -14.03 -85.96 -11.92
N SER A 22 -14.25 -85.82 -10.61
CA SER A 22 -15.43 -86.41 -9.92
C SER A 22 -16.78 -85.99 -10.55
N LYS A 23 -17.71 -86.94 -10.70
CA LYS A 23 -19.07 -86.76 -11.27
C LYS A 23 -19.84 -85.53 -10.77
N SER A 24 -19.59 -85.07 -9.54
CA SER A 24 -20.25 -83.88 -8.98
C SER A 24 -19.63 -82.58 -9.48
N GLN A 25 -18.31 -82.49 -9.65
CA GLN A 25 -17.62 -81.29 -10.16
C GLN A 25 -17.92 -81.03 -11.64
N ALA A 26 -18.00 -82.07 -12.47
CA ALA A 26 -18.33 -81.93 -13.89
C ALA A 26 -19.79 -81.49 -14.11
N LYS A 27 -20.73 -82.06 -13.34
CA LYS A 27 -22.14 -81.63 -13.36
C LYS A 27 -22.30 -80.18 -12.88
N LEU A 28 -21.58 -79.81 -11.83
CA LEU A 28 -21.59 -78.46 -11.26
C LEU A 28 -20.88 -77.44 -12.16
N MET A 29 -19.83 -77.85 -12.89
CA MET A 29 -19.22 -77.04 -13.96
C MET A 29 -20.19 -76.86 -15.14
N MET A 30 -20.87 -77.91 -15.60
CA MET A 30 -21.84 -77.80 -16.69
C MET A 30 -23.06 -76.96 -16.32
N GLU A 31 -23.54 -77.06 -15.08
CA GLU A 31 -24.62 -76.21 -14.56
C GLU A 31 -24.17 -74.74 -14.41
N LYS A 32 -22.91 -74.51 -14.03
CA LYS A 32 -22.28 -73.18 -14.05
C LYS A 32 -22.09 -72.63 -15.47
N ILE A 33 -21.69 -73.46 -16.43
CA ILE A 33 -21.52 -73.06 -17.84
C ILE A 33 -22.88 -72.76 -18.48
N ASN A 34 -23.88 -73.61 -18.25
CA ASN A 34 -25.23 -73.42 -18.77
C ASN A 34 -25.90 -72.17 -18.15
N SER A 35 -25.73 -71.95 -16.84
CA SER A 35 -26.24 -70.74 -16.19
C SER A 35 -25.50 -69.47 -16.63
N LYS A 36 -24.22 -69.54 -17.03
CA LYS A 36 -23.49 -68.40 -17.60
C LYS A 36 -23.95 -68.09 -19.04
N LEU A 37 -24.16 -69.12 -19.87
CA LEU A 37 -24.70 -68.95 -21.22
C LEU A 37 -26.13 -68.40 -21.21
N GLU A 38 -26.97 -68.76 -20.25
CA GLU A 38 -28.36 -68.28 -20.18
C GLU A 38 -28.51 -66.80 -19.75
N LYS A 39 -27.48 -66.24 -19.10
CA LYS A 39 -27.51 -64.89 -18.50
C LYS A 39 -27.29 -63.77 -19.51
N SER A 40 -26.47 -63.96 -20.54
CA SER A 40 -26.19 -62.93 -21.55
C SER A 40 -26.95 -63.17 -22.85
N HIS A 41 -27.30 -62.10 -23.58
CA HIS A 41 -27.94 -62.24 -24.90
C HIS A 41 -27.06 -63.01 -25.88
N LEU A 42 -25.75 -62.73 -25.88
CA LEU A 42 -24.77 -63.47 -26.66
C LEU A 42 -24.72 -64.95 -26.23
N GLY A 43 -24.65 -65.22 -24.92
CA GLY A 43 -24.62 -66.60 -24.41
C GLY A 43 -25.88 -67.40 -24.81
N ARG A 44 -27.06 -66.78 -24.79
CA ARG A 44 -28.31 -67.40 -25.23
C ARG A 44 -28.30 -67.69 -26.73
N ALA A 45 -27.79 -66.75 -27.53
CA ALA A 45 -27.62 -66.93 -28.96
C ALA A 45 -26.63 -68.06 -29.28
N LEU A 46 -25.46 -68.08 -28.62
CA LEU A 46 -24.46 -69.14 -28.73
C LEU A 46 -25.06 -70.50 -28.35
N LYS A 47 -25.79 -70.58 -27.23
CA LYS A 47 -26.50 -71.80 -26.82
C LYS A 47 -27.49 -72.28 -27.88
N GLY A 48 -28.24 -71.35 -28.49
CA GLY A 48 -29.14 -71.64 -29.60
C GLY A 48 -28.41 -72.21 -30.82
N MET A 49 -27.32 -71.58 -31.24
CA MET A 49 -26.47 -72.02 -32.36
C MET A 49 -25.87 -73.40 -32.12
N VAL A 50 -25.31 -73.65 -30.94
CA VAL A 50 -24.79 -74.96 -30.51
C VAL A 50 -25.88 -76.03 -30.56
N THR A 51 -27.09 -75.70 -30.08
CA THR A 51 -28.24 -76.63 -30.08
C THR A 51 -28.73 -76.96 -31.49
N ILE A 52 -28.69 -75.99 -32.40
CA ILE A 52 -29.09 -76.16 -33.81
C ILE A 52 -28.08 -77.04 -34.54
N ALA A 53 -26.79 -76.73 -34.43
CA ALA A 53 -25.73 -77.49 -35.09
C ALA A 53 -25.67 -78.96 -34.63
N THR A 54 -25.87 -79.21 -33.33
CA THR A 54 -25.90 -80.57 -32.77
C THR A 54 -27.15 -81.37 -33.14
N LYS A 55 -28.28 -80.74 -33.50
CA LYS A 55 -29.55 -81.45 -33.79
C LYS A 55 -29.82 -81.66 -35.28
N LEU A 56 -29.29 -80.80 -36.15
CA LEU A 56 -29.66 -80.78 -37.58
C LEU A 56 -28.57 -81.32 -38.51
N GLY A 57 -27.45 -81.84 -37.97
CA GLY A 57 -26.36 -82.38 -38.79
C GLY A 57 -25.71 -81.32 -39.68
N TYR A 58 -25.67 -80.08 -39.21
CA TYR A 58 -25.09 -78.94 -39.91
C TYR A 58 -23.58 -79.13 -40.05
N ASP A 59 -22.96 -78.56 -41.10
CA ASP A 59 -21.50 -78.60 -41.23
C ASP A 59 -20.87 -77.88 -40.05
N TYR A 60 -20.12 -78.62 -39.23
CA TYR A 60 -19.45 -78.11 -38.05
C TYR A 60 -18.36 -77.08 -38.42
N GLN A 61 -17.86 -77.12 -39.67
CA GLN A 61 -16.81 -76.21 -40.15
C GLN A 61 -17.28 -74.75 -40.16
N ASP A 62 -18.46 -74.46 -40.71
CA ASP A 62 -19.04 -73.11 -40.75
C ASP A 62 -19.20 -72.52 -39.33
N LEU A 63 -19.55 -73.37 -38.35
CA LEU A 63 -19.72 -72.94 -36.97
C LEU A 63 -18.38 -72.67 -36.28
N TYR A 64 -17.33 -73.44 -36.57
CA TYR A 64 -15.98 -73.15 -36.09
C TYR A 64 -15.45 -71.85 -36.66
N ASP A 65 -15.67 -71.62 -37.96
CA ASP A 65 -15.23 -70.41 -38.63
C ASP A 65 -15.97 -69.18 -38.07
N ALA A 66 -17.27 -69.32 -37.77
CA ALA A 66 -18.04 -68.28 -37.09
C ALA A 66 -17.53 -67.98 -35.66
N PHE A 67 -17.18 -69.00 -34.86
CA PHE A 67 -16.59 -68.77 -33.54
C PHE A 67 -15.19 -68.15 -33.62
N ALA A 68 -14.36 -68.57 -34.58
CA ALA A 68 -13.04 -68.00 -34.80
C ALA A 68 -13.16 -66.52 -35.22
N ALA A 69 -14.06 -66.21 -36.14
CA ALA A 69 -14.35 -64.84 -36.56
C ALA A 69 -14.83 -63.96 -35.39
N LEU A 70 -15.75 -64.47 -34.56
CA LEU A 70 -16.25 -63.73 -33.40
C LEU A 70 -15.18 -63.52 -32.33
N LYS A 71 -14.32 -64.52 -32.05
CA LYS A 71 -13.18 -64.37 -31.15
C LYS A 71 -12.21 -63.30 -31.65
N ASN A 72 -11.86 -63.33 -32.94
CA ASN A 72 -10.98 -62.33 -33.54
C ASN A 72 -11.60 -60.94 -33.49
N GLN A 73 -12.91 -60.81 -33.71
CA GLN A 73 -13.62 -59.53 -33.58
C GLN A 73 -13.58 -59.01 -32.14
N LEU A 74 -13.77 -59.87 -31.13
CA LEU A 74 -13.69 -59.48 -29.72
C LEU A 74 -12.26 -59.05 -29.33
N LEU A 75 -11.24 -59.75 -29.82
CA LEU A 75 -9.83 -59.34 -29.62
C LEU A 75 -9.55 -57.99 -30.29
N ASN A 76 -9.98 -57.80 -31.54
CA ASN A 76 -9.82 -56.52 -32.23
C ASN A 76 -10.55 -55.39 -31.49
N ASN A 77 -11.74 -55.64 -30.94
CA ASN A 77 -12.47 -54.66 -30.15
C ASN A 77 -11.74 -54.31 -28.84
N LEU A 78 -11.12 -55.30 -28.19
CA LEU A 78 -10.29 -55.08 -27.00
C LEU A 78 -9.08 -54.22 -27.34
N ASP A 79 -8.36 -54.56 -28.41
CA ASP A 79 -7.19 -53.79 -28.85
C ASP A 79 -7.56 -52.34 -29.21
N ASN A 80 -8.70 -52.15 -29.88
CA ASN A 80 -9.22 -50.82 -30.22
C ASN A 80 -9.59 -50.01 -28.96
N GLU A 81 -10.27 -50.63 -27.99
CA GLU A 81 -10.66 -49.98 -26.74
C GLU A 81 -9.42 -49.60 -25.90
N ASN A 82 -8.42 -50.49 -25.82
CA ASN A 82 -7.15 -50.20 -25.14
C ASN A 82 -6.41 -49.04 -25.82
N SER A 83 -6.31 -49.04 -27.15
CA SER A 83 -5.65 -47.96 -27.90
C SER A 83 -6.36 -46.61 -27.74
N LEU A 84 -7.70 -46.61 -27.70
CA LEU A 84 -8.47 -45.42 -27.40
C LEU A 84 -8.19 -44.93 -25.97
N PHE A 85 -8.20 -45.83 -24.99
CA PHE A 85 -7.93 -45.49 -23.60
C PHE A 85 -6.51 -44.95 -23.38
N GLU A 86 -5.50 -45.52 -24.05
CA GLU A 86 -4.13 -44.97 -24.05
C GLU A 86 -4.08 -43.54 -24.60
N THR A 87 -4.80 -43.28 -25.69
CA THR A 87 -4.90 -41.93 -26.27
C THR A 87 -5.58 -40.95 -25.31
N GLN A 88 -6.66 -41.38 -24.64
CA GLN A 88 -7.36 -40.56 -23.66
C GLN A 88 -6.51 -40.31 -22.41
N THR A 89 -5.72 -41.31 -21.98
CA THR A 89 -4.75 -41.17 -20.86
C THR A 89 -3.72 -40.10 -21.19
N ALA A 90 -3.11 -40.17 -22.37
CA ALA A 90 -2.12 -39.17 -22.78
C ALA A 90 -2.73 -37.75 -22.86
N SER A 91 -3.98 -37.63 -23.31
CA SER A 91 -4.71 -36.35 -23.34
C SER A 91 -4.98 -35.82 -21.93
N HIS A 92 -5.42 -36.68 -21.02
CA HIS A 92 -5.65 -36.34 -19.61
C HIS A 92 -4.36 -35.88 -18.92
N ASP A 93 -3.28 -36.65 -19.04
CA ASP A 93 -1.98 -36.32 -18.46
C ASP A 93 -1.47 -34.96 -18.98
N SER A 94 -1.67 -34.68 -20.27
CA SER A 94 -1.32 -33.39 -20.86
C SER A 94 -2.17 -32.24 -20.30
N ALA A 95 -3.47 -32.44 -20.09
CA ALA A 95 -4.36 -31.43 -19.52
C ALA A 95 -3.99 -31.14 -18.05
N VAL A 96 -3.76 -32.18 -17.26
CA VAL A 96 -3.31 -32.07 -15.86
C VAL A 96 -1.97 -31.34 -15.76
N ALA A 97 -1.01 -31.65 -16.64
CA ALA A 97 0.26 -30.95 -16.67
C ALA A 97 0.09 -29.46 -16.97
N GLN A 98 -0.79 -29.11 -17.91
CA GLN A 98 -1.08 -27.72 -18.25
C GLN A 98 -1.73 -26.97 -17.07
N PHE A 99 -2.76 -27.53 -16.44
CA PHE A 99 -3.41 -26.88 -15.31
C PHE A 99 -2.46 -26.69 -14.12
N ASN A 100 -1.59 -27.66 -13.84
CA ASN A 100 -0.57 -27.50 -12.80
C ASN A 100 0.45 -26.40 -13.12
N ALA A 101 0.84 -26.26 -14.40
CA ALA A 101 1.71 -25.17 -14.83
C ALA A 101 1.02 -23.80 -14.65
N ASP A 102 -0.26 -23.69 -15.02
CA ASP A 102 -1.05 -22.48 -14.85
C ASP A 102 -1.22 -22.12 -13.37
N ILE A 103 -1.55 -23.10 -12.52
CA ILE A 103 -1.61 -22.94 -11.05
C ILE A 103 -0.27 -22.43 -10.50
N SER A 104 0.85 -23.02 -10.92
CA SER A 104 2.17 -22.56 -10.48
C SER A 104 2.46 -21.13 -10.93
N ASN A 105 2.09 -20.76 -12.15
CA ASN A 105 2.25 -19.41 -12.69
C ASN A 105 1.42 -18.39 -11.92
N TYR A 106 0.13 -18.65 -11.68
CA TYR A 106 -0.74 -17.74 -10.93
C TYR A 106 -0.28 -17.59 -9.47
N ASN A 107 0.19 -18.66 -8.83
CA ASN A 107 0.82 -18.55 -7.51
C ASN A 107 2.05 -17.62 -7.52
N GLY A 108 2.89 -17.70 -8.56
CA GLY A 108 4.01 -16.77 -8.76
C GLY A 108 3.54 -15.32 -8.87
N GLN A 109 2.56 -15.06 -9.74
CA GLN A 109 1.98 -13.72 -9.92
C GLN A 109 1.38 -13.15 -8.62
N ILE A 110 0.70 -13.99 -7.83
CA ILE A 110 0.16 -13.59 -6.53
C ILE A 110 1.27 -13.19 -5.56
N ASN A 111 2.34 -13.98 -5.47
CA ASN A 111 3.46 -13.68 -4.58
C ASN A 111 4.18 -12.38 -5.00
N ASP A 112 4.40 -12.19 -6.29
CA ASP A 112 5.03 -10.99 -6.84
C ASP A 112 4.17 -9.74 -6.58
N ALA A 113 2.86 -9.83 -6.82
CA ALA A 113 1.93 -8.73 -6.54
C ALA A 113 1.87 -8.39 -5.04
N GLN A 114 1.89 -9.40 -4.16
CA GLN A 114 1.94 -9.17 -2.71
C GLN A 114 3.23 -8.48 -2.28
N ALA A 115 4.39 -8.88 -2.83
CA ALA A 115 5.66 -8.21 -2.56
C ALA A 115 5.62 -6.75 -3.03
N GLN A 116 5.14 -6.51 -4.24
CA GLN A 116 4.99 -5.17 -4.78
C GLN A 116 4.04 -4.29 -3.95
N LEU A 117 2.93 -4.84 -3.45
CA LEU A 117 2.03 -4.12 -2.56
C LEU A 117 2.71 -3.73 -1.25
N ASN A 118 3.54 -4.59 -0.67
CA ASN A 118 4.27 -4.25 0.55
C ASN A 118 5.23 -3.07 0.30
N ASP A 119 6.03 -3.14 -0.78
CA ASP A 119 6.98 -2.08 -1.13
C ASP A 119 6.28 -0.73 -1.41
N LEU A 120 5.14 -0.77 -2.11
CA LEU A 120 4.33 0.43 -2.39
C LEU A 120 3.71 1.00 -1.12
N ASN A 121 3.22 0.16 -0.21
CA ASN A 121 2.65 0.60 1.07
C ASN A 121 3.73 1.20 1.98
N ASP A 122 4.93 0.63 2.03
CA ASP A 122 6.05 1.22 2.79
C ASP A 122 6.46 2.59 2.24
N SER A 123 6.47 2.72 0.91
CA SER A 123 6.71 4.00 0.24
C SER A 123 5.59 5.01 0.55
N LEU A 124 4.33 4.59 0.51
CA LEU A 124 3.17 5.42 0.84
C LEU A 124 3.26 5.94 2.28
N ASN A 125 3.55 5.07 3.24
CA ASN A 125 3.72 5.42 4.65
C ASN A 125 4.84 6.45 4.84
N THR A 126 5.96 6.28 4.13
CA THR A 126 7.08 7.23 4.17
C THR A 126 6.67 8.62 3.68
N TYR A 127 5.96 8.69 2.54
CA TYR A 127 5.49 9.97 2.02
C TYR A 127 4.41 10.62 2.88
N GLN A 128 3.54 9.83 3.51
CA GLN A 128 2.56 10.34 4.48
C GLN A 128 3.26 10.96 5.71
N GLN A 129 4.31 10.32 6.24
CA GLN A 129 5.10 10.89 7.33
C GLN A 129 5.79 12.19 6.91
N ASN A 130 6.42 12.21 5.72
CA ASN A 130 7.08 13.41 5.21
C ASN A 130 6.09 14.57 4.99
N LEU A 131 4.86 14.28 4.55
CA LEU A 131 3.80 15.26 4.43
C LEU A 131 3.42 15.84 5.80
N GLN A 132 3.26 14.99 6.81
CA GLN A 132 2.98 15.42 8.18
C GLN A 132 4.10 16.31 8.74
N ASP A 133 5.35 15.91 8.55
CA ASP A 133 6.52 16.67 8.99
C ASP A 133 6.60 18.04 8.29
N ALA A 134 6.31 18.09 6.99
CA ALA A 134 6.27 19.34 6.23
C ALA A 134 5.12 20.27 6.68
N GLN A 135 3.95 19.71 7.02
CA GLN A 135 2.83 20.46 7.57
C GLN A 135 3.16 21.02 8.96
N GLN A 136 3.85 20.25 9.81
CA GLN A 136 4.31 20.74 11.11
C GLN A 136 5.36 21.84 10.93
N ALA A 137 6.33 21.67 10.03
CA ALA A 137 7.32 22.69 9.73
C ALA A 137 6.66 23.98 9.23
N LEU A 138 5.60 23.88 8.42
CA LEU A 138 4.83 25.04 7.97
C LEU A 138 4.19 25.79 9.15
N GLN A 139 3.58 25.06 10.07
CA GLN A 139 2.99 25.65 11.27
C GLN A 139 4.05 26.36 12.12
N ASP A 140 5.17 25.68 12.41
CA ASP A 140 6.25 26.23 13.23
C ASP A 140 6.85 27.50 12.62
N ASN A 141 7.05 27.53 11.29
CA ASN A 141 7.55 28.72 10.60
C ASN A 141 6.52 29.86 10.58
N THR A 142 5.23 29.54 10.48
CA THR A 142 4.16 30.54 10.55
C THR A 142 4.09 31.18 11.94
N ASP A 143 4.23 30.39 13.00
CA ASP A 143 4.27 30.90 14.37
C ASP A 143 5.52 31.76 14.63
N ALA A 144 6.67 31.34 14.08
CA ALA A 144 7.89 32.14 14.13
C ALA A 144 7.76 33.48 13.37
N LEU A 145 7.06 33.48 12.23
CA LEU A 145 6.79 34.69 11.45
C LEU A 145 5.94 35.66 12.27
N ASN A 146 4.83 35.19 12.84
CA ASN A 146 3.94 36.01 13.67
C ASN A 146 4.70 36.61 14.87
N ALA A 147 5.56 35.82 15.52
CA ALA A 147 6.38 36.30 16.63
C ALA A 147 7.40 37.37 16.21
N ALA A 148 8.01 37.23 15.01
CA ALA A 148 8.93 38.22 14.47
C ALA A 148 8.22 39.53 14.12
N GLU A 149 7.03 39.46 13.52
CA GLU A 149 6.19 40.63 13.23
C GLU A 149 5.75 41.35 14.51
N GLU A 150 5.35 40.61 15.55
CA GLU A 150 5.01 41.19 16.85
C GLU A 150 6.22 41.87 17.51
N ALA A 151 7.41 41.25 17.44
CA ALA A 151 8.64 41.84 17.95
C ALA A 151 8.98 43.15 17.22
N LEU A 152 8.77 43.21 15.90
CA LEU A 152 8.97 44.41 15.10
C LEU A 152 8.00 45.53 15.51
N ALA A 153 6.71 45.23 15.63
CA ALA A 153 5.69 46.19 16.03
C ALA A 153 5.93 46.73 17.45
N ASN A 154 6.32 45.87 18.39
CA ASN A 154 6.66 46.26 19.76
C ASN A 154 7.90 47.17 19.80
N ALA A 155 8.94 46.85 19.01
CA ALA A 155 10.14 47.68 18.93
C ALA A 155 9.84 49.06 18.33
N GLU A 156 8.98 49.13 17.31
CA GLU A 156 8.54 50.40 16.72
C GLU A 156 7.77 51.26 17.73
N ALA A 157 6.82 50.68 18.48
CA ALA A 157 6.08 51.40 19.51
C ALA A 157 7.01 51.96 20.61
N LEU A 158 7.97 51.14 21.08
CA LEU A 158 8.95 51.58 22.08
C LEU A 158 9.88 52.68 21.55
N TYR A 159 10.33 52.56 20.30
CA TYR A 159 11.18 53.57 19.65
C TYR A 159 10.46 54.90 19.47
N GLN A 160 9.16 54.89 19.11
CA GLN A 160 8.35 56.11 19.01
C GLN A 160 8.21 56.83 20.36
N VAL A 161 7.93 56.07 21.44
CA VAL A 161 7.86 56.64 22.79
C VAL A 161 9.19 57.26 23.19
N ALA A 162 10.30 56.53 23.02
CA ALA A 162 11.62 57.04 23.35
C ALA A 162 11.95 58.31 22.54
N THR A 163 11.67 58.30 21.23
CA THR A 163 11.89 59.46 20.36
C THR A 163 11.13 60.70 20.82
N ALA A 164 9.88 60.55 21.24
CA ALA A 164 9.09 61.64 21.79
C ALA A 164 9.70 62.19 23.09
N GLU A 165 10.18 61.33 23.99
CA GLU A 165 10.85 61.73 25.23
C GLU A 165 12.15 62.51 24.97
N TYR A 166 13.03 61.99 24.09
CA TYR A 166 14.28 62.68 23.73
C TYR A 166 14.03 64.01 23.02
N SER A 167 13.05 64.08 22.11
CA SER A 167 12.70 65.32 21.40
C SER A 167 12.22 66.40 22.36
N ASN A 168 11.34 66.05 23.31
CA ASN A 168 10.86 66.98 24.33
C ASN A 168 12.00 67.48 25.24
N ALA A 169 12.90 66.58 25.67
CA ALA A 169 14.04 66.96 26.49
C ALA A 169 15.03 67.87 25.75
N ASP A 170 15.37 67.56 24.49
CA ASP A 170 16.29 68.36 23.67
C ASP A 170 15.72 69.77 23.39
N GLN A 171 14.42 69.90 23.10
CA GLN A 171 13.77 71.21 22.94
C GLN A 171 13.84 72.06 24.22
N VAL A 172 13.53 71.47 25.39
CA VAL A 172 13.56 72.20 26.66
C VAL A 172 14.99 72.62 27.03
N ILE A 173 15.97 71.76 26.79
CA ILE A 173 17.39 72.06 27.04
C ILE A 173 17.89 73.14 26.07
N GLY A 174 17.56 73.03 24.77
CA GLY A 174 17.93 74.02 23.76
C GLY A 174 17.40 75.41 24.08
N LEU A 175 16.11 75.52 24.44
CA LEU A 175 15.50 76.77 24.90
C LEU A 175 16.16 77.32 26.17
N ALA A 176 16.53 76.44 27.10
CA ALA A 176 17.23 76.85 28.31
C ALA A 176 18.62 77.43 27.97
N VAL A 177 19.41 76.73 27.13
CA VAL A 177 20.74 77.18 26.67
C VAL A 177 20.65 78.54 25.99
N GLU A 178 19.70 78.73 25.06
CA GLU A 178 19.48 80.01 24.36
C GLU A 178 19.22 81.14 25.34
N LYS A 179 18.28 80.96 26.29
CA LYS A 179 17.98 81.97 27.30
C LYS A 179 19.11 82.23 28.28
N LEU A 180 19.95 81.24 28.57
CA LEU A 180 21.14 81.46 29.39
C LEU A 180 22.20 82.28 28.65
N GLN A 181 22.37 82.04 27.35
CA GLN A 181 23.28 82.80 26.50
C GLN A 181 22.82 84.26 26.35
N GLU A 182 21.51 84.51 26.18
CA GLU A 182 20.92 85.86 26.25
C GLU A 182 21.26 86.54 27.58
N ALA A 183 21.03 85.87 28.71
CA ALA A 183 21.31 86.41 30.04
C ALA A 183 22.82 86.70 30.25
N GLN A 184 23.70 85.85 29.70
CA GLN A 184 25.15 86.09 29.72
C GLN A 184 25.52 87.34 28.90
N SER A 185 24.94 87.52 27.71
CA SER A 185 25.21 88.69 26.86
C SER A 185 24.78 90.01 27.53
N HIS A 186 23.63 90.01 28.22
CA HIS A 186 23.20 91.17 29.03
C HIS A 186 24.15 91.48 30.18
N TYR A 187 24.72 90.46 30.81
CA TYR A 187 25.72 90.62 31.87
C TYR A 187 27.02 91.24 31.34
N ASP A 188 27.51 90.77 30.19
CA ASP A 188 28.77 91.21 29.58
C ASP A 188 28.69 92.65 29.03
N ASN A 189 27.52 93.08 28.54
CA ASN A 189 27.32 94.40 27.95
C ASN A 189 26.94 95.51 28.96
N ALA A 190 26.80 95.18 30.26
CA ALA A 190 26.30 96.06 31.33
C ALA A 190 24.91 96.70 31.05
N ASP A 191 24.20 96.23 30.02
CA ASP A 191 22.87 96.69 29.65
C ASP A 191 21.81 95.84 30.39
N LEU A 192 21.56 96.24 31.64
CA LEU A 192 20.51 95.67 32.49
C LEU A 192 19.12 96.26 32.22
N GLY A 193 18.93 97.05 31.16
CA GLY A 193 17.62 97.60 30.80
C GLY A 193 16.57 96.48 30.63
N SER A 194 15.31 96.69 31.05
CA SER A 194 14.15 95.76 30.97
C SER A 194 14.30 94.29 31.49
N PHE A 195 15.53 93.78 31.68
CA PHE A 195 15.90 92.43 32.09
C PHE A 195 16.63 92.49 33.43
N SER A 196 15.85 92.65 34.50
CA SER A 196 16.35 92.73 35.87
C SER A 196 16.95 91.40 36.35
N PHE A 197 17.92 91.47 37.27
CA PHE A 197 18.45 90.30 37.99
C PHE A 197 17.37 89.40 38.59
N VAL A 198 16.20 89.95 38.95
CA VAL A 198 15.06 89.19 39.46
C VAL A 198 14.41 88.34 38.36
N GLN A 199 14.23 88.89 37.15
CA GLN A 199 13.71 88.14 36.00
C GLN A 199 14.68 87.03 35.58
N ILE A 200 15.98 87.31 35.62
CA ILE A 200 17.03 86.31 35.39
C ILE A 200 16.85 85.14 36.38
N LYS A 201 16.87 85.39 37.69
CA LYS A 201 16.71 84.36 38.73
C LYS A 201 15.43 83.51 38.57
N ASN A 202 14.29 84.15 38.30
CA ASN A 202 13.02 83.44 38.14
C ASN A 202 13.00 82.56 36.89
N THR A 203 13.62 83.02 35.81
CA THR A 203 13.77 82.27 34.56
C THR A 203 14.61 81.00 34.78
N PHE A 204 15.71 81.09 35.54
CA PHE A 204 16.55 79.94 35.89
C PHE A 204 15.82 78.87 36.70
N VAL A 205 15.02 79.28 37.70
CA VAL A 205 14.22 78.34 38.50
C VAL A 205 13.16 77.66 37.63
N SER A 206 12.49 78.41 36.75
CA SER A 206 11.51 77.85 35.82
C SER A 206 12.14 76.84 34.85
N PHE A 207 13.32 77.13 34.29
CA PHE A 207 14.01 76.17 33.43
C PHE A 207 14.48 74.93 34.17
N ALA A 208 14.98 75.06 35.40
CA ALA A 208 15.32 73.90 36.22
C ALA A 208 14.11 72.98 36.45
N GLN A 209 12.93 73.54 36.69
CA GLN A 209 11.69 72.78 36.79
C GLN A 209 11.29 72.15 35.45
N LYS A 210 11.36 72.89 34.35
CA LYS A 210 11.02 72.38 33.02
C LYS A 210 11.94 71.24 32.58
N VAL A 211 13.26 71.36 32.78
CA VAL A 211 14.23 70.29 32.49
C VAL A 211 13.94 69.06 33.37
N THR A 212 13.62 69.26 34.65
CA THR A 212 13.25 68.16 35.55
C THR A 212 11.97 67.46 35.09
N GLU A 213 10.93 68.21 34.70
CA GLU A 213 9.67 67.61 34.24
C GLU A 213 9.83 66.93 32.88
N ALA A 214 10.58 67.53 31.95
CA ALA A 214 10.84 66.99 30.62
C ALA A 214 11.63 65.67 30.65
N THR A 215 12.36 65.40 31.73
CA THR A 215 13.20 64.21 31.90
C THR A 215 12.64 63.23 32.95
N LYS A 216 11.49 63.53 33.54
CA LYS A 216 10.89 62.74 34.63
C LYS A 216 10.46 61.33 34.21
N GLY A 217 10.02 61.16 32.97
CA GLY A 217 9.67 59.85 32.39
C GLY A 217 10.88 59.00 32.01
N MET A 218 12.05 59.63 31.85
CA MET A 218 13.25 58.94 31.42
C MET A 218 13.82 58.03 32.52
N ASN A 219 14.56 57.01 32.11
CA ASN A 219 15.16 56.05 33.04
C ASN A 219 16.12 56.72 34.06
N ALA A 220 16.40 55.99 35.14
CA ALA A 220 17.23 56.49 36.24
C ALA A 220 18.66 56.90 35.82
N LYS A 221 19.23 56.29 34.76
CA LYS A 221 20.56 56.67 34.26
C LYS A 221 20.52 58.08 33.66
N HIS A 222 19.50 58.42 32.86
CA HIS A 222 19.35 59.76 32.30
C HIS A 222 19.13 60.81 33.40
N GLN A 223 18.34 60.48 34.43
CA GLN A 223 18.11 61.39 35.55
C GLN A 223 19.39 61.72 36.35
N LEU A 224 20.40 60.83 36.37
CA LEU A 224 21.69 61.12 37.01
C LEU A 224 22.44 62.26 36.32
N PHE A 225 22.31 62.39 35.00
CA PHE A 225 22.93 63.48 34.22
C PHE A 225 22.15 64.80 34.34
N VAL A 226 20.87 64.75 34.69
CA VAL A 226 20.04 65.95 34.91
C VAL A 226 20.36 66.63 36.24
N LYS A 227 20.73 65.87 37.28
CA LYS A 227 20.99 66.40 38.64
C LYS A 227 22.05 67.51 38.68
N PRO A 228 23.25 67.36 38.08
CA PRO A 228 24.26 68.43 38.03
C PRO A 228 23.75 69.70 37.37
N VAL A 229 22.91 69.59 36.34
CA VAL A 229 22.34 70.73 35.62
C VAL A 229 21.36 71.50 36.48
N VAL A 230 20.46 70.80 37.17
CA VAL A 230 19.53 71.41 38.14
C VAL A 230 20.30 72.11 39.26
N GLN A 231 21.36 71.48 39.77
CA GLN A 231 22.22 72.10 40.79
C GLN A 231 22.91 73.37 40.27
N ALA A 232 23.47 73.34 39.05
CA ALA A 232 24.11 74.50 38.45
C ALA A 232 23.11 75.65 38.24
N MET A 233 21.89 75.37 37.76
CA MET A 233 20.84 76.39 37.63
C MET A 233 20.39 76.96 38.99
N MET A 234 20.31 76.13 40.03
CA MET A 234 19.99 76.59 41.40
C MET A 234 21.12 77.42 42.02
N GLN A 235 22.38 77.21 41.64
CA GLN A 235 23.49 78.08 42.06
C GLN A 235 23.35 79.49 41.48
N VAL A 236 22.91 79.63 40.22
CA VAL A 236 22.65 80.94 39.60
C VAL A 236 21.58 81.74 40.35
N LYS A 237 20.55 81.05 40.87
CA LYS A 237 19.52 81.67 41.72
C LYS A 237 20.13 82.30 42.99
N ASN A 238 21.04 81.58 43.63
CA ASN A 238 21.61 81.97 44.93
C ASN A 238 22.72 83.02 44.78
N ASN A 239 23.52 82.96 43.72
CA ASN A 239 24.59 83.90 43.44
C ASN A 239 24.72 84.15 41.93
N THR A 240 24.00 85.16 41.42
CA THR A 240 23.96 85.48 39.99
C THR A 240 25.25 86.23 39.58
N SER A 241 26.27 85.45 39.25
CA SER A 241 27.57 85.90 38.75
C SER A 241 27.84 85.34 37.35
N GLN A 242 28.72 85.99 36.59
CA GLN A 242 29.16 85.51 35.27
C GLN A 242 29.61 84.04 35.31
N SER A 243 30.42 83.67 36.32
CA SER A 243 30.90 82.30 36.51
C SER A 243 29.77 81.30 36.78
N SER A 244 28.76 81.67 37.58
CA SER A 244 27.61 80.81 37.83
C SER A 244 26.77 80.58 36.55
N ILE A 245 26.58 81.62 35.73
CA ILE A 245 25.82 81.55 34.48
C ILE A 245 26.56 80.66 33.48
N GLN A 246 27.88 80.85 33.33
CA GLN A 246 28.72 80.01 32.47
C GLN A 246 28.73 78.53 32.92
N THR A 247 28.74 78.28 34.23
CA THR A 247 28.66 76.91 34.78
C THR A 247 27.32 76.25 34.41
N ALA A 248 26.21 76.98 34.52
CA ALA A 248 24.89 76.48 34.13
C ALA A 248 24.77 76.24 32.61
N ILE A 249 25.33 77.12 31.78
CA ILE A 249 25.38 76.94 30.32
C ILE A 249 26.15 75.68 29.96
N LYS A 250 27.36 75.52 30.52
CA LYS A 250 28.19 74.34 30.26
C LYS A 250 27.48 73.06 30.69
N ALA A 251 26.86 73.05 31.87
CA ALA A 251 26.13 71.88 32.35
C ALA A 251 24.95 71.50 31.43
N LEU A 252 24.21 72.49 30.90
CA LEU A 252 23.14 72.25 29.92
C LEU A 252 23.68 71.75 28.57
N GLN A 253 24.79 72.31 28.10
CA GLN A 253 25.44 71.86 26.86
C GLN A 253 25.97 70.43 26.98
N ASP A 254 26.59 70.08 28.11
CA ASP A 254 27.05 68.71 28.39
C ASP A 254 25.86 67.73 28.44
N LEU A 255 24.74 68.13 29.04
CA LEU A 255 23.51 67.34 29.06
C LEU A 255 22.88 67.20 27.68
N GLN A 256 22.89 68.27 26.87
CA GLN A 256 22.40 68.24 25.50
C GLN A 256 23.22 67.27 24.65
N ALA A 257 24.56 67.38 24.70
CA ALA A 257 25.46 66.48 23.99
C ALA A 257 25.28 65.03 24.42
N TYR A 258 25.07 64.79 25.72
CA TYR A 258 24.75 63.47 26.26
C TYR A 258 23.44 62.91 25.67
N PHE A 259 22.36 63.68 25.65
CA PHE A 259 21.08 63.25 25.11
C PHE A 259 21.15 63.01 23.60
N GLN A 260 21.79 63.91 22.84
CA GLN A 260 21.97 63.76 21.39
C GLN A 260 22.76 62.50 21.05
N LYS A 261 23.85 62.23 21.79
CA LYS A 261 24.62 61.00 21.61
C LYS A 261 23.78 59.76 21.92
N THR A 262 23.12 59.75 23.07
CA THR A 262 22.32 58.59 23.50
C THR A 262 21.16 58.31 22.53
N PHE A 263 20.52 59.36 22.01
CA PHE A 263 19.46 59.23 21.01
C PHE A 263 19.97 58.70 19.66
N SER A 264 21.17 59.15 19.24
CA SER A 264 21.86 58.60 18.07
C SER A 264 22.16 57.10 18.25
N ASP A 265 22.71 56.72 19.41
CA ASP A 265 23.01 55.32 19.75
C ASP A 265 21.72 54.47 19.72
N LEU A 266 20.64 54.93 20.35
CA LEU A 266 19.32 54.27 20.32
C LEU A 266 18.79 54.11 18.89
N THR A 267 18.91 55.14 18.06
CA THR A 267 18.47 55.10 16.66
C THR A 267 19.26 54.07 15.86
N ASN A 268 20.58 54.00 16.06
CA ASN A 268 21.43 53.01 15.40
C ASN A 268 21.10 51.58 15.86
N GLU A 269 20.83 51.37 17.16
CA GLU A 269 20.39 50.09 17.71
C GLU A 269 19.03 49.67 17.13
N TYR A 270 18.05 50.58 17.07
CA TYR A 270 16.73 50.32 16.50
C TYR A 270 16.83 49.98 15.00
N VAL A 271 17.59 50.74 14.21
CA VAL A 271 17.80 50.45 12.78
C VAL A 271 18.45 49.08 12.59
N SER A 272 19.45 48.74 13.40
CA SER A 272 20.12 47.44 13.31
C SER A 272 19.18 46.30 13.69
N PHE A 273 18.38 46.47 14.76
CA PHE A 273 17.39 45.49 15.19
C PHE A 273 16.33 45.26 14.11
N THR A 274 15.72 46.32 13.58
CA THR A 274 14.68 46.23 12.55
C THR A 274 15.18 45.57 11.27
N GLN A 275 16.41 45.88 10.82
CA GLN A 275 17.02 45.20 9.68
C GLN A 275 17.20 43.69 9.91
N ASN A 276 17.66 43.28 11.09
CA ASN A 276 17.84 41.87 11.43
C ASN A 276 16.50 41.12 11.48
N VAL A 277 15.48 41.72 12.10
CA VAL A 277 14.13 41.13 12.17
C VAL A 277 13.50 41.06 10.78
N GLN A 278 13.63 42.09 9.96
CA GLN A 278 13.12 42.07 8.58
C GLN A 278 13.77 40.96 7.75
N SER A 279 15.09 40.78 7.86
CA SER A 279 15.77 39.68 7.18
C SER A 279 15.27 38.30 7.65
N THR A 280 14.85 38.18 8.91
CA THR A 280 14.27 36.95 9.45
C THR A 280 12.86 36.72 8.90
N ILE A 281 12.02 37.77 8.85
CA ILE A 281 10.69 37.76 8.24
C ILE A 281 10.78 37.33 6.77
N ASP A 282 11.70 37.92 6.00
CA ASP A 282 11.88 37.61 4.59
C ASP A 282 12.29 36.13 4.39
N GLY A 283 13.20 35.62 5.23
CA GLY A 283 13.61 34.22 5.20
C GLY A 283 12.48 33.25 5.57
N LEU A 284 11.69 33.57 6.60
CA LEU A 284 10.54 32.77 7.01
C LEU A 284 9.46 32.74 5.91
N ASN A 285 9.15 33.88 5.30
CA ASN A 285 8.22 33.96 4.17
C ASN A 285 8.66 33.08 3.00
N GLN A 286 9.96 33.07 2.68
CA GLN A 286 10.49 32.19 1.63
C GLN A 286 10.32 30.70 1.97
N ILE A 287 10.60 30.30 3.22
CA ILE A 287 10.43 28.91 3.65
C ILE A 287 8.95 28.51 3.61
N ILE A 288 8.06 29.36 4.12
CA ILE A 288 6.61 29.15 4.09
C ILE A 288 6.11 28.98 2.66
N ASP A 289 6.54 29.84 1.74
CA ASP A 289 6.18 29.75 0.31
C ASP A 289 6.63 28.42 -0.30
N ILE A 290 7.87 28.01 -0.06
CA ILE A 290 8.40 26.72 -0.55
C ILE A 290 7.61 25.54 0.02
N LEU A 291 7.31 25.56 1.32
CA LEU A 291 6.54 24.50 1.97
C LEU A 291 5.13 24.41 1.40
N GLN A 292 4.42 25.54 1.32
CA GLN A 292 3.03 25.61 0.88
C GLN A 292 2.86 25.31 -0.62
N ASN A 293 3.73 25.85 -1.46
CA ASN A 293 3.51 25.86 -2.90
C ASN A 293 4.31 24.80 -3.66
N GLN A 294 5.28 24.14 -3.02
CA GLN A 294 6.14 23.15 -3.68
C GLN A 294 6.21 21.83 -2.93
N VAL A 295 6.62 21.84 -1.65
CA VAL A 295 6.93 20.61 -0.91
C VAL A 295 5.66 19.83 -0.57
N ILE A 296 4.69 20.48 0.08
CA ILE A 296 3.42 19.83 0.48
C ILE A 296 2.65 19.32 -0.76
N PRO A 297 2.39 20.14 -1.80
CA PRO A 297 1.73 19.66 -3.01
C PRO A 297 2.51 18.55 -3.72
N GLY A 298 3.84 18.60 -3.67
CA GLY A 298 4.71 17.56 -4.20
C GLY A 298 4.48 16.21 -3.52
N TYR A 299 4.41 16.20 -2.19
CA TYR A 299 4.08 14.98 -1.43
C TYR A 299 2.66 14.49 -1.67
N GLU A 300 1.67 15.39 -1.72
CA GLU A 300 0.28 15.03 -2.03
C GLU A 300 0.15 14.36 -3.41
N ALA A 301 0.89 14.86 -4.41
CA ALA A 301 0.93 14.28 -5.74
C ALA A 301 1.57 12.89 -5.76
N GLN A 302 2.68 12.69 -5.03
CA GLN A 302 3.33 11.38 -4.92
C GLN A 302 2.44 10.37 -4.19
N ILE A 303 1.78 10.78 -3.10
CA ILE A 303 0.82 9.95 -2.37
C ILE A 303 -0.32 9.51 -3.30
N SER A 304 -0.90 10.45 -4.06
CA SER A 304 -1.98 10.14 -5.00
C SER A 304 -1.53 9.16 -6.09
N SER A 305 -0.31 9.33 -6.62
CA SER A 305 0.28 8.42 -7.60
C SER A 305 0.49 7.01 -7.03
N LEU A 306 1.01 6.90 -5.80
CA LEU A 306 1.22 5.62 -5.12
C LEU A 306 -0.11 4.92 -4.83
N GLN A 307 -1.13 5.66 -4.39
CA GLN A 307 -2.47 5.10 -4.18
C GLN A 307 -3.06 4.52 -5.48
N ALA A 308 -2.87 5.20 -6.61
CA ALA A 308 -3.31 4.69 -7.90
C ALA A 308 -2.54 3.42 -8.33
N GLN A 309 -1.23 3.36 -8.07
CA GLN A 309 -0.42 2.16 -8.33
C GLN A 309 -0.83 0.99 -7.44
N ILE A 310 -1.06 1.24 -6.15
CA ILE A 310 -1.56 0.23 -5.19
C ILE A 310 -2.86 -0.36 -5.72
N GLN A 311 -3.83 0.47 -6.12
CA GLN A 311 -5.10 -0.01 -6.65
C GLN A 311 -4.92 -0.90 -7.89
N GLN A 312 -4.01 -0.53 -8.82
CA GLN A 312 -3.74 -1.34 -10.00
C GLN A 312 -3.17 -2.72 -9.65
N VAL A 313 -2.28 -2.79 -8.65
CA VAL A 313 -1.70 -4.06 -8.20
C VAL A 313 -2.74 -4.89 -7.43
N GLU A 314 -3.60 -4.27 -6.62
CA GLU A 314 -4.72 -4.95 -5.97
C GLU A 314 -5.69 -5.57 -6.98
N ASP A 315 -6.02 -4.86 -8.05
CA ASP A 315 -6.87 -5.37 -9.12
C ASP A 315 -6.21 -6.57 -9.84
N ALA A 316 -4.91 -6.47 -10.11
CA ALA A 316 -4.14 -7.56 -10.72
C ALA A 316 -4.04 -8.79 -9.80
N LEU A 317 -3.85 -8.57 -8.48
CA LEU A 317 -3.84 -9.61 -7.46
C LEU A 317 -5.19 -10.34 -7.40
N ALA A 318 -6.30 -9.58 -7.38
CA ALA A 318 -7.64 -10.17 -7.38
C ALA A 318 -7.89 -11.02 -8.63
N LEU A 319 -7.47 -10.54 -9.81
CA LEU A 319 -7.57 -11.30 -11.04
C LEU A 319 -6.73 -12.58 -11.02
N ALA A 320 -5.49 -12.52 -10.53
CA ALA A 320 -4.62 -13.69 -10.41
C ALA A 320 -5.19 -14.73 -9.43
N GLN A 321 -5.78 -14.29 -8.31
CA GLN A 321 -6.48 -15.16 -7.36
C GLN A 321 -7.70 -15.84 -7.98
N GLN A 322 -8.49 -15.10 -8.77
CA GLN A 322 -9.62 -15.67 -9.49
C GLN A 322 -9.16 -16.72 -10.52
N ASN A 323 -8.14 -16.39 -11.32
CA ASN A 323 -7.59 -17.33 -12.31
C ASN A 323 -7.00 -18.59 -11.67
N LEU A 324 -6.35 -18.46 -10.50
CA LEU A 324 -5.87 -19.59 -9.73
C LEU A 324 -7.03 -20.50 -9.30
N GLN A 325 -8.10 -19.92 -8.77
CA GLN A 325 -9.28 -20.68 -8.36
C GLN A 325 -9.93 -21.39 -9.55
N ASP A 326 -10.04 -20.72 -10.69
CA ASP A 326 -10.62 -21.29 -11.92
C ASP A 326 -9.75 -22.45 -12.46
N ALA A 327 -8.43 -22.31 -12.44
CA ALA A 327 -7.52 -23.38 -12.83
C ALA A 327 -7.60 -24.60 -11.89
N GLN A 328 -7.73 -24.37 -10.58
CA GLN A 328 -7.95 -25.44 -9.59
C GLN A 328 -9.28 -26.16 -9.83
N ASN A 329 -10.37 -25.41 -10.05
CA ASN A 329 -11.67 -25.98 -10.36
C ASN A 329 -11.65 -26.79 -11.67
N ALA A 330 -10.94 -26.32 -12.69
CA ALA A 330 -10.79 -27.01 -13.96
C ALA A 330 -10.00 -28.31 -13.81
N LEU A 331 -8.91 -28.30 -13.03
CA LEU A 331 -8.14 -29.49 -12.71
C LEU A 331 -8.99 -30.55 -11.97
N ASP A 332 -9.77 -30.13 -10.97
CA ASP A 332 -10.66 -31.02 -10.24
C ASP A 332 -11.75 -31.62 -11.15
N ALA A 333 -12.31 -30.80 -12.04
CA ALA A 333 -13.31 -31.26 -13.01
C ALA A 333 -12.72 -32.27 -14.02
N GLU A 334 -11.51 -32.02 -14.52
CA GLU A 334 -10.78 -32.93 -15.42
C GLU A 334 -10.50 -34.27 -14.74
N ASN A 335 -10.03 -34.24 -13.48
CA ASN A 335 -9.81 -35.46 -12.69
C ASN A 335 -11.11 -36.25 -12.47
N ALA A 336 -12.21 -35.59 -12.13
CA ALA A 336 -13.51 -36.23 -11.96
C ALA A 336 -14.04 -36.83 -13.28
N GLN A 337 -13.81 -36.18 -14.42
CA GLN A 337 -14.15 -36.73 -15.73
C GLN A 337 -13.29 -37.95 -16.05
N TRP A 338 -12.00 -37.91 -15.74
CA TRP A 338 -11.08 -39.02 -15.96
C TRP A 338 -11.47 -40.27 -15.19
N GLU A 339 -11.91 -40.15 -13.93
CA GLU A 339 -12.43 -41.28 -13.16
C GLU A 339 -13.59 -42.00 -13.87
N ASN A 340 -14.46 -41.26 -14.55
CA ASN A 340 -15.56 -41.83 -15.35
C ASN A 340 -15.04 -42.57 -16.59
N VAL A 341 -14.00 -42.05 -17.24
CA VAL A 341 -13.35 -42.69 -18.39
C VAL A 341 -12.71 -44.01 -17.96
N VAL A 342 -11.96 -44.01 -16.86
CA VAL A 342 -11.34 -45.22 -16.28
C VAL A 342 -12.39 -46.27 -15.94
N ALA A 343 -13.48 -45.87 -15.26
CA ALA A 343 -14.56 -46.78 -14.91
C ALA A 343 -15.26 -47.38 -16.13
N ARG A 344 -15.51 -46.56 -17.17
CA ARG A 344 -16.11 -47.01 -18.44
C ARG A 344 -15.19 -48.01 -19.16
N HIS A 345 -13.90 -47.69 -19.26
CA HIS A 345 -12.92 -48.55 -19.91
C HIS A 345 -12.87 -49.92 -19.23
N GLN A 346 -12.75 -49.95 -17.90
CA GLN A 346 -12.75 -51.18 -17.11
C GLN A 346 -14.01 -52.02 -17.35
N ALA A 347 -15.20 -51.39 -17.35
CA ALA A 347 -16.46 -52.09 -17.59
C ALA A 347 -16.55 -52.68 -19.01
N LEU A 348 -16.00 -52.01 -20.02
CA LEU A 348 -15.96 -52.50 -21.40
C LEU A 348 -14.99 -53.67 -21.56
N VAL A 349 -13.78 -53.55 -21.01
CA VAL A 349 -12.78 -54.63 -21.00
C VAL A 349 -13.32 -55.88 -20.32
N ASP A 350 -13.92 -55.75 -19.13
CA ASP A 350 -14.51 -56.88 -18.40
C ASP A 350 -15.63 -57.56 -19.20
N ARG A 351 -16.44 -56.76 -19.88
CA ARG A 351 -17.51 -57.28 -20.75
C ARG A 351 -16.94 -58.05 -21.94
N ILE A 352 -15.98 -57.48 -22.66
CA ILE A 352 -15.36 -58.11 -23.84
C ILE A 352 -14.69 -59.43 -23.43
N ASN A 353 -13.95 -59.44 -22.32
CA ASN A 353 -13.32 -60.65 -21.79
C ASN A 353 -14.36 -61.70 -21.42
N SER A 354 -15.45 -61.31 -20.76
CA SER A 354 -16.53 -62.25 -20.45
C SER A 354 -17.21 -62.80 -21.71
N GLU A 355 -17.41 -61.99 -22.75
CA GLU A 355 -17.97 -62.44 -24.03
C GLU A 355 -17.00 -63.39 -24.74
N TYR A 356 -15.70 -63.10 -24.73
CA TYR A 356 -14.65 -63.95 -25.31
C TYR A 356 -14.59 -65.33 -24.64
N ASP A 357 -14.68 -65.37 -23.32
CA ASP A 357 -14.74 -66.61 -22.53
C ASP A 357 -15.97 -67.46 -22.89
N LEU A 358 -17.13 -66.82 -23.10
CA LEU A 358 -18.37 -67.51 -23.49
C LEU A 358 -18.23 -68.13 -24.89
N VAL A 359 -17.67 -67.39 -25.85
CA VAL A 359 -17.44 -67.91 -27.21
C VAL A 359 -16.42 -69.06 -27.17
N THR A 360 -15.38 -68.95 -26.36
CA THR A 360 -14.39 -70.03 -26.17
C THR A 360 -15.01 -71.29 -25.56
N GLN A 361 -15.90 -71.15 -24.58
CA GLN A 361 -16.64 -72.27 -24.01
C GLN A 361 -17.60 -72.90 -25.04
N ALA A 362 -18.32 -72.10 -25.81
CA ALA A 362 -19.22 -72.58 -26.85
C ALA A 362 -18.46 -73.38 -27.94
N ASP A 363 -17.34 -72.85 -28.43
CA ASP A 363 -16.46 -73.53 -29.38
C ASP A 363 -15.96 -74.89 -28.86
N ARG A 364 -15.52 -74.96 -27.59
CA ARG A 364 -15.13 -76.22 -26.95
C ARG A 364 -16.27 -77.25 -26.89
N ILE A 365 -17.49 -76.81 -26.54
CA ILE A 365 -18.66 -77.70 -26.47
C ILE A 365 -18.96 -78.29 -27.85
N VAL A 366 -18.92 -77.48 -28.91
CA VAL A 366 -19.18 -77.94 -30.28
C VAL A 366 -18.13 -78.93 -30.75
N ARG A 367 -16.84 -78.65 -30.49
CA ARG A 367 -15.74 -79.58 -30.81
C ARG A 367 -15.88 -80.93 -30.11
N ASN A 368 -16.21 -80.91 -28.83
CA ASN A 368 -16.46 -82.14 -28.07
C ASN A 368 -17.67 -82.91 -28.62
N ALA A 369 -18.74 -82.22 -29.02
CA ALA A 369 -19.91 -82.85 -29.62
C ALA A 369 -19.59 -83.50 -30.98
N GLN A 370 -18.83 -82.84 -31.86
CA GLN A 370 -18.41 -83.41 -33.14
C GLN A 370 -17.53 -84.66 -32.96
N ALA A 371 -16.57 -84.62 -32.03
CA ALA A 371 -15.69 -85.75 -31.74
C ALA A 371 -16.46 -87.00 -31.29
N GLN A 372 -17.58 -86.83 -30.60
CA GLN A 372 -18.45 -87.93 -30.18
C GLN A 372 -19.29 -88.50 -31.33
N VAL A 373 -19.73 -87.66 -32.27
CA VAL A 373 -20.43 -88.10 -33.48
C VAL A 373 -19.51 -88.95 -34.36
N ASN A 374 -18.26 -88.51 -34.57
CA ASN A 374 -17.29 -89.21 -35.41
C ASN A 374 -16.68 -90.48 -34.78
N GLY A 375 -16.85 -90.70 -33.47
CA GLY A 375 -16.36 -91.89 -32.74
C GLY A 375 -17.44 -92.93 -32.41
N SER A 376 -18.66 -92.75 -32.93
CA SER A 376 -19.81 -93.65 -32.71
C SER A 376 -20.17 -94.51 -33.94
N ASP A 377 -19.41 -94.37 -35.03
CA ASP A 377 -19.34 -95.31 -36.16
C ASP A 377 -18.23 -96.35 -35.90
#